data_AF-A0A532VIU9-F1
#
_entry.id   AF-A0A532VIU9-F1
#
_cell.length_a   1.000
_cell.length_b   1.000
_cell.length_c   1.000
_cell.angle_alpha   90.00
_cell.angle_beta   90.00
_cell.angle_gamma   90.00
#
_symmetry.space_group_name_H-M   'P 1'
#
loop_
_entity.id
_entity.type
_entity.pdbx_description
1 polymer ?
#
loop_
_entity_poly.entity_id
_entity_poly.type
_entity_poly.pdbx_seq_one_letter_code
_entity_poly.pdbx_strand_id
1 'polypeptide(L)'
;MTKIMKKIKNNEGVYSSVIVMVIIAVTIVVGLSVGYGTTLSYAKEPVTLKFWNDKIGWTSVYEELFKDFTEETGIKVEVTGFYDIEGYIATINTLVGGRDCPDIFTWWSGKTMEGLADTGGLMDVGFAYEANPGVPKSTRDVLTYKGGAWAIPFMGVMTWPIVYDKQSLAEIGAEPPKTWDEFLGVCEKLKTAGITPFANGWASWQGFIFPDEIASRLYPDWYEELNAGEAKYTDPEMKEVFEHFAHEEKGHKDKLLGIKRGKIVFPRQKTIQDLRIADYVVDVEASSDMNYQQALILAMKKEKAAFRLYTNLANMIDDPNLRML
;
A
#
# COMPACT_ATOMS: atom_id res chain seq x y z
N MET A 1 27.87 -12.28 -26.16
CA MET A 1 26.56 -12.17 -25.48
C MET A 1 26.41 -13.35 -24.53
N THR A 2 26.48 -13.11 -23.23
CA THR A 2 26.35 -14.12 -22.16
C THR A 2 24.95 -14.77 -22.18
N LYS A 3 24.78 -15.94 -21.54
CA LYS A 3 23.48 -16.63 -21.44
C LYS A 3 22.39 -15.71 -20.85
N ILE A 4 22.70 -14.91 -19.82
CA ILE A 4 21.85 -13.83 -19.30
C ILE A 4 21.39 -12.85 -20.39
N MET A 5 22.29 -12.30 -21.21
CA MET A 5 21.91 -11.33 -22.24
C MET A 5 20.94 -11.91 -23.29
N LYS A 6 21.01 -13.22 -23.53
CA LYS A 6 20.09 -13.95 -24.41
C LYS A 6 18.72 -14.20 -23.74
N LYS A 7 18.69 -14.50 -22.43
CA LYS A 7 17.46 -14.61 -21.63
C LYS A 7 16.78 -13.24 -21.49
N ILE A 8 17.53 -12.18 -21.19
CA ILE A 8 17.08 -10.78 -21.10
C ILE A 8 16.34 -10.34 -22.36
N LYS A 9 16.92 -10.62 -23.54
CA LYS A 9 16.32 -10.24 -24.83
C LYS A 9 15.01 -10.98 -25.13
N ASN A 10 14.75 -12.09 -24.44
CA ASN A 10 13.61 -12.97 -24.66
C ASN A 10 12.59 -12.96 -23.50
N ASN A 11 12.85 -12.21 -22.42
CA ASN A 11 12.00 -12.15 -21.24
C ASN A 11 11.59 -10.68 -21.02
N GLU A 12 10.37 -10.34 -21.44
CA GLU A 12 9.82 -9.00 -21.23
C GLU A 12 9.56 -8.80 -19.72
N GLY A 13 10.30 -7.88 -19.08
CA GLY A 13 9.98 -7.43 -17.72
C GLY A 13 11.15 -7.10 -16.81
N VAL A 14 10.77 -6.67 -15.60
CA VAL A 14 11.60 -6.22 -14.46
C VAL A 14 12.81 -7.11 -14.18
N TYR A 15 12.67 -8.44 -14.34
CA TYR A 15 13.72 -9.44 -14.10
C TYR A 15 15.03 -9.17 -14.85
N SER A 16 14.95 -8.61 -16.05
CA SER A 16 16.14 -8.21 -16.82
C SER A 16 16.91 -7.05 -16.17
N SER A 17 16.19 -6.13 -15.54
CA SER A 17 16.73 -4.88 -14.97
C SER A 17 17.57 -5.15 -13.73
N VAL A 18 17.09 -6.04 -12.85
CA VAL A 18 17.77 -6.37 -11.57
C VAL A 18 19.08 -7.13 -11.83
N ILE A 19 19.10 -8.06 -12.79
CA ILE A 19 20.29 -8.86 -13.07
C ILE A 19 21.41 -8.02 -13.72
N VAL A 20 21.05 -7.10 -14.63
CA VAL A 20 22.03 -6.15 -15.22
C VAL A 20 22.57 -5.20 -14.15
N MET A 21 21.74 -4.79 -13.19
CA MET A 21 22.10 -3.89 -12.09
C MET A 21 23.18 -4.49 -11.18
N VAL A 22 23.03 -5.72 -10.71
CA VAL A 22 24.00 -6.29 -9.74
C VAL A 22 25.35 -6.57 -10.42
N ILE A 23 25.35 -6.93 -11.72
CA ILE A 23 26.60 -7.09 -12.49
C ILE A 23 27.38 -5.77 -12.55
N ILE A 24 26.71 -4.62 -12.77
CA ILE A 24 27.38 -3.33 -12.93
C ILE A 24 27.73 -2.69 -11.58
N ALA A 25 26.85 -2.78 -10.57
CA ALA A 25 27.14 -2.29 -9.22
C ALA A 25 28.40 -2.94 -8.63
N VAL A 26 28.61 -4.24 -8.86
CA VAL A 26 29.84 -4.93 -8.44
C VAL A 26 31.05 -4.51 -9.29
N THR A 27 30.85 -4.17 -10.57
CA THR A 27 31.92 -3.61 -11.41
C THR A 27 32.39 -2.24 -10.89
N ILE A 28 31.49 -1.43 -10.32
CA ILE A 28 31.82 -0.11 -9.75
C ILE A 28 32.48 -0.25 -8.37
N VAL A 29 32.00 -1.16 -7.51
CA VAL A 29 32.62 -1.43 -6.19
C VAL A 29 34.05 -1.97 -6.34
N VAL A 30 34.34 -2.73 -7.41
CA VAL A 30 35.68 -3.24 -7.71
C VAL A 30 36.52 -2.22 -8.53
N GLY A 31 35.89 -1.25 -9.19
CA GLY A 31 36.51 -0.32 -10.15
C GLY A 31 37.07 0.99 -9.60
N LEU A 32 36.94 1.28 -8.29
CA LEU A 32 37.53 2.48 -7.69
C LEU A 32 39.06 2.41 -7.50
N SER A 33 39.69 1.32 -7.95
CA SER A 33 41.14 1.22 -8.09
C SER A 33 41.55 0.91 -9.53
N VAL A 34 42.29 1.84 -10.14
CA VAL A 34 43.12 1.73 -11.36
C VAL A 34 42.47 2.19 -12.68
N GLY A 35 43.04 3.27 -13.22
CA GLY A 35 42.67 3.87 -14.49
C GLY A 35 43.09 3.09 -15.74
N TYR A 36 42.49 3.51 -16.86
CA TYR A 36 42.84 3.24 -18.26
C TYR A 36 43.51 1.90 -18.58
N GLY A 37 42.67 0.94 -18.97
CA GLY A 37 43.02 -0.16 -19.87
C GLY A 37 43.71 -1.34 -19.19
N THR A 38 42.94 -2.36 -18.85
CA THR A 38 43.31 -3.79 -18.91
C THR A 38 42.12 -4.65 -18.50
N THR A 39 42.08 -5.87 -19.02
CA THR A 39 41.18 -6.99 -18.68
C THR A 39 40.55 -6.95 -17.30
N LEU A 40 39.21 -7.11 -17.24
CA LEU A 40 38.42 -7.40 -16.04
C LEU A 40 39.02 -8.59 -15.27
N SER A 41 39.92 -8.32 -14.33
CA SER A 41 40.28 -9.25 -13.28
C SER A 41 39.19 -9.13 -12.21
N TYR A 42 38.20 -10.02 -12.26
CA TYR A 42 37.23 -10.16 -11.17
C TYR A 42 37.98 -10.37 -9.84
N ALA A 43 37.47 -9.77 -8.76
CA ALA A 43 38.08 -9.78 -7.44
C ALA A 43 38.42 -11.21 -6.99
N LYS A 44 39.60 -11.36 -6.35
CA LYS A 44 40.17 -12.65 -5.91
C LYS A 44 39.48 -13.26 -4.68
N GLU A 45 38.48 -12.59 -4.09
CA GLU A 45 37.76 -13.06 -2.91
C GLU A 45 36.25 -13.16 -3.16
N PRO A 46 35.55 -14.13 -2.54
CA PRO A 46 34.11 -14.28 -2.68
C PRO A 46 33.38 -13.04 -2.16
N VAL A 47 32.61 -12.40 -3.03
CA VAL A 47 31.77 -11.25 -2.69
C VAL A 47 30.38 -11.75 -2.27
N THR A 48 29.90 -11.28 -1.12
CA THR A 48 28.54 -11.49 -0.63
C THR A 48 27.87 -10.15 -0.42
N LEU A 49 26.74 -9.92 -1.09
CA LEU A 49 25.90 -8.73 -0.93
C LEU A 49 24.76 -9.01 0.05
N LYS A 50 24.39 -8.03 0.85
CA LYS A 50 23.21 -8.08 1.72
C LYS A 50 22.02 -7.42 1.03
N PHE A 51 20.93 -8.17 0.90
CA PHE A 51 19.66 -7.68 0.36
C PHE A 51 18.56 -7.74 1.42
N TRP A 52 18.00 -6.60 1.81
CA TRP A 52 16.90 -6.54 2.79
C TRP A 52 15.58 -6.15 2.15
N ASN A 53 14.48 -6.80 2.55
CA ASN A 53 13.16 -6.49 2.02
C ASN A 53 12.06 -6.37 3.09
N ASP A 54 11.07 -5.53 2.82
CA ASP A 54 9.89 -5.25 3.65
C ASP A 54 8.81 -6.35 3.60
N LYS A 55 9.03 -7.45 2.86
CA LYS A 55 8.03 -8.48 2.57
C LYS A 55 8.58 -9.86 2.85
N ILE A 56 8.63 -10.26 4.13
CA ILE A 56 9.15 -11.57 4.52
C ILE A 56 8.60 -12.77 3.70
N GLY A 57 7.33 -12.73 3.31
CA GLY A 57 6.70 -13.78 2.49
C GLY A 57 7.25 -13.89 1.06
N TRP A 58 8.05 -12.93 0.61
CA TRP A 58 8.68 -12.86 -0.71
C TRP A 58 10.16 -13.26 -0.68
N THR A 59 10.71 -13.60 0.49
CA THR A 59 12.12 -13.99 0.66
C THR A 59 12.54 -15.06 -0.34
N SER A 60 11.76 -16.13 -0.49
CA SER A 60 12.07 -17.21 -1.45
C SER A 60 12.05 -16.77 -2.91
N VAL A 61 11.19 -15.79 -3.25
CA VAL A 61 11.13 -15.21 -4.60
C VAL A 61 12.42 -14.44 -4.90
N TYR A 62 12.95 -13.69 -3.93
CA TYR A 62 14.23 -13.00 -4.07
C TYR A 62 15.41 -13.98 -4.13
N GLU A 63 15.42 -15.02 -3.31
CA GLU A 63 16.45 -16.07 -3.36
C GLU A 63 16.49 -16.75 -4.72
N GLU A 64 15.33 -17.07 -5.31
CA GLU A 64 15.22 -17.62 -6.65
C GLU A 64 15.71 -16.63 -7.72
N LEU A 65 15.34 -15.35 -7.59
CA LEU A 65 15.79 -14.28 -8.49
C LEU A 65 17.32 -14.16 -8.51
N PHE A 66 17.96 -14.22 -7.34
CA PHE A 66 19.42 -14.09 -7.23
C PHE A 66 20.17 -15.38 -7.53
N LYS A 67 19.50 -16.51 -7.71
CA LYS A 67 20.13 -17.78 -8.07
C LYS A 67 20.83 -17.70 -9.43
N ASP A 68 20.11 -17.28 -10.48
CA ASP A 68 20.67 -17.12 -11.83
C ASP A 68 21.83 -16.10 -11.83
N PHE A 69 21.71 -15.03 -11.04
CA PHE A 69 22.77 -14.04 -10.86
C PHE A 69 24.02 -14.64 -10.18
N THR A 70 23.83 -15.41 -9.12
CA THR A 70 24.92 -16.06 -8.37
C THR A 70 25.65 -17.09 -9.23
N GLU A 71 24.91 -17.90 -10.00
CA GLU A 71 25.47 -18.90 -10.91
C GLU A 71 26.34 -18.28 -12.02
N GLU A 72 25.93 -17.14 -12.58
CA GLU A 72 26.68 -16.50 -13.67
C GLU A 72 27.84 -15.61 -13.20
N THR A 73 27.76 -15.02 -12.01
CA THR A 73 28.76 -14.04 -11.54
C THR A 73 29.66 -14.56 -10.42
N GLY A 74 29.24 -15.62 -9.70
CA GLY A 74 29.88 -16.09 -8.48
C GLY A 74 29.64 -15.21 -7.25
N ILE A 75 28.89 -14.12 -7.37
CA ILE A 75 28.58 -13.19 -6.27
C ILE A 75 27.36 -13.72 -5.54
N LYS A 76 27.46 -13.89 -4.22
CA LYS A 76 26.34 -14.35 -3.39
C LYS A 76 25.48 -13.18 -2.95
N VAL A 77 24.19 -13.44 -2.75
CA VAL A 77 23.26 -12.46 -2.15
C VAL A 77 22.59 -13.10 -0.94
N GLU A 78 22.78 -12.52 0.24
CA GLU A 78 22.11 -12.88 1.47
C GLU A 78 20.80 -12.08 1.59
N VAL A 79 19.67 -12.77 1.49
CA VAL A 79 18.34 -12.15 1.57
C VAL A 79 17.84 -12.17 3.02
N THR A 80 17.40 -11.01 3.52
CA THR A 80 16.72 -10.89 4.82
C THR A 80 15.36 -10.23 4.62
N GLY A 81 14.30 -10.88 5.08
CA GLY A 81 12.93 -10.36 5.02
C GLY A 81 12.42 -9.87 6.36
N PHE A 82 11.72 -8.74 6.34
CA PHE A 82 11.11 -8.11 7.52
C PHE A 82 9.59 -8.25 7.44
N TYR A 83 8.94 -8.44 8.59
CA TYR A 83 7.48 -8.50 8.70
C TYR A 83 6.88 -7.19 9.23
N ASP A 84 7.67 -6.45 10.02
CA ASP A 84 7.31 -5.17 10.61
C ASP A 84 7.81 -4.03 9.72
N ILE A 85 6.87 -3.39 9.01
CA ILE A 85 7.16 -2.31 8.07
C ILE A 85 7.68 -1.07 8.81
N GLU A 86 7.12 -0.74 9.97
CA GLU A 86 7.54 0.44 10.74
C GLU A 86 8.95 0.26 11.29
N GLY A 87 9.23 -0.91 11.87
CA GLY A 87 10.56 -1.30 12.31
C GLY A 87 11.57 -1.33 11.16
N TYR A 88 11.18 -1.81 9.98
CA TYR A 88 12.01 -1.80 8.78
C TYR A 88 12.40 -0.37 8.36
N ILE A 89 11.41 0.54 8.27
CA ILE A 89 11.64 1.94 7.92
C ILE A 89 12.57 2.62 8.92
N ALA A 90 12.32 2.45 10.22
CA ALA A 90 13.16 3.03 11.27
C ALA A 90 14.60 2.50 11.20
N THR A 91 14.77 1.20 10.92
CA THR A 91 16.08 0.57 10.80
C THR A 91 16.86 1.14 9.61
N ILE A 92 16.26 1.18 8.41
CA ILE A 92 16.93 1.73 7.22
C ILE A 92 17.27 3.21 7.43
N ASN A 93 16.34 4.04 7.91
CA ASN A 93 16.61 5.46 8.20
C ASN A 93 17.75 5.67 9.20
N THR A 94 17.94 4.74 10.14
CA THR A 94 19.03 4.82 11.12
C THR A 94 20.37 4.40 10.53
N LEU A 95 20.37 3.38 9.67
CA LEU A 95 21.58 2.75 9.16
C LEU A 95 22.07 3.36 7.84
N VAL A 96 21.20 4.05 7.09
CA VAL A 96 21.51 4.61 5.77
C VAL A 96 22.77 5.49 5.83
N GLY A 97 23.75 5.21 4.97
CA GLY A 97 25.08 5.85 4.98
C GLY A 97 26.11 5.26 5.97
N GLY A 98 25.70 4.33 6.83
CA GLY A 98 26.56 3.56 7.72
C GLY A 98 26.99 2.21 7.14
N ARG A 99 27.99 1.58 7.74
CA ARG A 99 28.54 0.28 7.30
C ARG A 99 27.60 -0.91 7.53
N ASP A 100 26.63 -0.75 8.42
CA ASP A 100 25.69 -1.81 8.79
C ASP A 100 24.42 -1.79 7.92
N CYS A 101 24.25 -0.78 7.06
CA CYS A 101 23.19 -0.76 6.05
C CYS A 101 23.39 -1.93 5.07
N PRO A 102 22.31 -2.62 4.62
CA PRO A 102 22.42 -3.57 3.53
C PRO A 102 22.89 -2.89 2.25
N ASP A 103 23.57 -3.64 1.37
CA ASP A 103 24.04 -3.15 0.07
C ASP A 103 22.87 -2.80 -0.85
N ILE A 104 21.77 -3.56 -0.73
CA ILE A 104 20.56 -3.38 -1.53
C ILE A 104 19.34 -3.55 -0.61
N PHE A 105 18.32 -2.73 -0.77
CA PHE A 105 17.09 -2.87 -0.01
C PHE A 105 15.87 -2.41 -0.81
N THR A 106 14.68 -2.91 -0.46
CA THR A 106 13.42 -2.44 -1.04
C THR A 106 12.99 -1.13 -0.40
N TRP A 107 12.45 -0.21 -1.19
CA TRP A 107 11.98 1.07 -0.69
C TRP A 107 10.81 1.61 -1.51
N TRP A 108 10.08 2.56 -0.93
CA TRP A 108 8.97 3.27 -1.59
C TRP A 108 9.44 4.55 -2.25
N SER A 109 8.90 4.86 -3.42
CA SER A 109 9.17 6.09 -4.19
C SER A 109 8.59 7.35 -3.54
N GLY A 110 8.85 8.52 -4.14
CA GLY A 110 8.35 9.80 -3.63
C GLY A 110 9.08 10.24 -2.36
N LYS A 111 8.40 10.95 -1.46
CA LYS A 111 9.01 11.62 -0.29
C LYS A 111 9.84 10.72 0.61
N THR A 112 9.48 9.44 0.75
CA THR A 112 10.25 8.47 1.52
C THR A 112 11.62 8.20 0.89
N MET A 113 11.70 8.10 -0.44
CA MET A 113 12.97 7.95 -1.16
C MET A 113 13.74 9.27 -1.21
N GLU A 114 13.06 10.40 -1.46
CA GLU A 114 13.66 11.73 -1.48
C GLU A 114 14.37 12.04 -0.16
N GLY A 115 13.74 11.71 0.97
CA GLY A 115 14.33 11.86 2.30
C GLY A 115 15.62 11.06 2.47
N LEU A 116 15.68 9.81 1.99
CA LEU A 116 16.91 9.02 1.99
C LEU A 116 17.97 9.61 1.04
N ALA A 117 17.57 10.08 -0.15
CA ALA A 117 18.50 10.72 -1.08
C ALA A 117 19.14 11.98 -0.48
N ASP A 118 18.36 12.78 0.27
CA ASP A 118 18.84 13.99 0.95
C ASP A 118 19.88 13.70 2.05
N THR A 119 19.94 12.47 2.59
CA THR A 119 21.00 12.06 3.52
C THR A 119 22.36 11.85 2.85
N GLY A 120 22.39 11.69 1.51
CA GLY A 120 23.57 11.28 0.77
C GLY A 120 23.94 9.79 0.92
N GLY A 121 23.13 8.99 1.62
CA GLY A 121 23.39 7.56 1.83
C GLY A 121 22.90 6.65 0.70
N LEU A 122 22.33 7.19 -0.37
CA LEU A 122 21.94 6.46 -1.57
C LEU A 122 22.95 6.65 -2.71
N MET A 123 23.14 5.60 -3.51
CA MET A 123 23.91 5.67 -4.75
C MET A 123 23.02 6.16 -5.90
N ASP A 124 23.54 7.06 -6.74
CA ASP A 124 22.89 7.37 -8.02
C ASP A 124 23.01 6.17 -8.97
N VAL A 125 21.86 5.63 -9.38
CA VAL A 125 21.70 4.46 -10.25
C VAL A 125 21.32 4.82 -11.69
N GLY A 126 21.55 6.06 -12.13
CA GLY A 126 21.26 6.50 -13.51
C GLY A 126 21.85 5.60 -14.59
N PHE A 127 23.05 5.06 -14.34
CA PHE A 127 23.73 4.10 -15.22
C PHE A 127 22.88 2.85 -15.53
N ALA A 128 22.01 2.44 -14.61
CA ALA A 128 21.19 1.25 -14.78
C ALA A 128 20.03 1.49 -15.75
N TYR A 129 19.55 2.74 -15.86
CA TYR A 129 18.56 3.11 -16.88
C TYR A 129 19.17 3.21 -18.28
N GLU A 130 20.45 3.58 -18.39
CA GLU A 130 21.19 3.52 -19.66
C GLU A 130 21.38 2.07 -20.11
N ALA A 131 21.71 1.18 -19.18
CA ALA A 131 21.87 -0.24 -19.43
C ALA A 131 20.53 -0.97 -19.71
N ASN A 132 19.41 -0.40 -19.25
CA ASN A 132 18.06 -0.92 -19.48
C ASN A 132 17.10 0.18 -19.97
N PRO A 133 17.16 0.58 -21.24
CA PRO A 133 16.37 1.69 -21.79
C PRO A 133 14.86 1.38 -21.86
N GLY A 134 14.45 0.13 -21.61
CA GLY A 134 13.06 -0.33 -21.64
C GLY A 134 12.21 0.18 -20.47
N VAL A 135 12.79 0.82 -19.45
CA VAL A 135 12.01 1.38 -18.34
C VAL A 135 11.18 2.59 -18.82
N PRO A 136 9.85 2.59 -18.65
CA PRO A 136 9.00 3.71 -19.01
C PRO A 136 9.44 5.02 -18.36
N LYS A 137 9.31 6.14 -19.07
CA LYS A 137 9.68 7.46 -18.54
C LYS A 137 8.90 7.78 -17.25
N SER A 138 7.60 7.50 -17.23
CA SER A 138 6.75 7.71 -16.05
C SER A 138 7.25 6.96 -14.80
N THR A 139 7.79 5.75 -14.97
CA THR A 139 8.39 4.98 -13.88
C THR A 139 9.75 5.53 -13.47
N ARG A 140 10.54 6.04 -14.41
CA ARG A 140 11.83 6.68 -14.10
C ARG A 140 11.63 7.98 -13.33
N ASP A 141 10.70 8.82 -13.77
CA ASP A 141 10.45 10.14 -13.19
C ASP A 141 10.16 10.04 -11.68
N VAL A 142 9.34 9.06 -11.26
CA VAL A 142 9.00 8.85 -9.84
C VAL A 142 10.15 8.30 -8.98
N LEU A 143 11.26 7.87 -9.60
CA LEU A 143 12.47 7.38 -8.95
C LEU A 143 13.65 8.36 -9.12
N THR A 144 13.40 9.53 -9.70
CA THR A 144 14.37 10.61 -9.84
C THR A 144 14.06 11.76 -8.91
N TYR A 145 15.10 12.37 -8.34
CA TYR A 145 14.96 13.53 -7.46
C TYR A 145 16.23 14.37 -7.52
N LYS A 146 16.10 15.71 -7.57
CA LYS A 146 17.23 16.66 -7.67
C LYS A 146 18.25 16.31 -8.78
N GLY A 147 17.77 15.74 -9.89
CA GLY A 147 18.59 15.40 -11.05
C GLY A 147 19.31 14.04 -10.99
N GLY A 148 19.23 13.32 -9.86
CA GLY A 148 19.76 11.95 -9.72
C GLY A 148 18.65 10.89 -9.80
N ALA A 149 19.04 9.66 -10.11
CA ALA A 149 18.18 8.47 -10.07
C ALA A 149 18.52 7.66 -8.82
N TRP A 150 17.58 7.45 -7.90
CA TRP A 150 17.91 6.94 -6.55
C TRP A 150 17.43 5.52 -6.27
N ALA A 151 16.65 4.95 -7.19
CA ALA A 151 16.13 3.60 -7.08
C ALA A 151 15.90 3.00 -8.47
N ILE A 152 15.77 1.67 -8.51
CA ILE A 152 15.40 0.91 -9.71
C ILE A 152 14.02 0.31 -9.50
N PRO A 153 13.13 0.36 -10.50
CA PRO A 153 11.82 -0.25 -10.37
C PRO A 153 11.95 -1.77 -10.28
N PHE A 154 11.60 -2.31 -9.12
CA PHE A 154 11.51 -3.75 -8.89
C PHE A 154 10.06 -4.22 -9.03
N MET A 155 9.12 -3.52 -8.41
CA MET A 155 7.71 -3.78 -8.65
C MET A 155 7.25 -2.75 -9.68
N GLY A 156 6.41 -3.19 -10.63
CA GLY A 156 5.73 -2.24 -11.51
C GLY A 156 4.91 -1.22 -10.70
N VAL A 157 4.31 -0.26 -11.39
CA VAL A 157 3.41 0.70 -10.73
C VAL A 157 2.31 -0.06 -10.00
N MET A 158 2.28 0.07 -8.67
CA MET A 158 1.22 -0.51 -7.85
C MET A 158 0.01 0.41 -7.88
N THR A 159 -1.15 -0.19 -8.04
CA THR A 159 -2.45 0.46 -7.86
C THR A 159 -3.14 -0.16 -6.66
N TRP A 160 -4.03 0.59 -6.01
CA TRP A 160 -4.91 0.07 -4.95
C TRP A 160 -6.29 -0.26 -5.54
N PRO A 161 -6.51 -1.47 -6.08
CA PRO A 161 -7.81 -1.84 -6.60
C PRO A 161 -8.78 -2.17 -5.47
N ILE A 162 -10.06 -1.91 -5.69
CA ILE A 162 -11.12 -2.60 -4.95
C ILE A 162 -11.23 -4.02 -5.50
N VAL A 163 -10.86 -5.00 -4.67
CA VAL A 163 -11.07 -6.43 -4.98
C VAL A 163 -12.40 -6.86 -4.37
N TYR A 164 -13.19 -7.62 -5.13
CA TYR A 164 -14.52 -8.06 -4.69
C TYR A 164 -14.71 -9.56 -4.90
N ASP A 165 -15.54 -10.16 -4.05
CA ASP A 165 -15.93 -11.56 -4.18
C ASP A 165 -17.13 -11.71 -5.14
N LYS A 166 -16.90 -12.38 -6.26
CA LYS A 166 -17.94 -12.57 -7.30
C LYS A 166 -19.11 -13.40 -6.79
N GLN A 167 -18.86 -14.34 -5.88
CA GLN A 167 -19.91 -15.18 -5.32
C GLN A 167 -20.87 -14.37 -4.44
N SER A 168 -20.32 -13.50 -3.57
CA SER A 168 -21.11 -12.60 -2.72
C SER A 168 -21.96 -11.64 -3.55
N LEU A 169 -21.43 -11.08 -4.65
CA LEU A 169 -22.23 -10.25 -5.56
C LEU A 169 -23.35 -11.04 -6.25
N ALA A 170 -23.07 -12.26 -6.69
CA ALA A 170 -24.08 -13.13 -7.29
C ALA A 170 -25.20 -13.51 -6.30
N GLU A 171 -24.86 -13.75 -5.03
CA GLU A 171 -25.82 -14.08 -3.96
C GLU A 171 -26.85 -12.96 -3.73
N ILE A 172 -26.43 -11.70 -3.88
CA ILE A 172 -27.32 -10.53 -3.76
C ILE A 172 -27.87 -10.02 -5.10
N GLY A 173 -27.63 -10.75 -6.21
CA GLY A 173 -28.03 -10.35 -7.55
C GLY A 173 -27.51 -8.97 -7.96
N ALA A 174 -26.25 -8.67 -7.64
CA ALA A 174 -25.60 -7.40 -7.96
C ALA A 174 -24.48 -7.58 -8.99
N GLU A 175 -24.28 -6.55 -9.80
CA GLU A 175 -23.11 -6.40 -10.66
C GLU A 175 -22.07 -5.50 -9.98
N PRO A 176 -20.78 -5.53 -10.40
CA PRO A 176 -19.78 -4.60 -9.89
C PRO A 176 -20.21 -3.14 -10.10
N PRO A 177 -20.19 -2.31 -9.04
CA PRO A 177 -20.67 -0.94 -9.11
C PRO A 177 -19.71 -0.06 -9.92
N LYS A 178 -20.27 0.89 -10.68
CA LYS A 178 -19.54 1.86 -11.50
C LYS A 178 -19.65 3.29 -10.99
N THR A 179 -20.59 3.54 -10.09
CA THR A 179 -20.82 4.85 -9.46
C THR A 179 -20.83 4.72 -7.95
N TRP A 180 -20.67 5.85 -7.25
CA TRP A 180 -20.73 5.88 -5.79
C TRP A 180 -22.09 5.40 -5.27
N ASP A 181 -23.19 5.88 -5.86
CA ASP A 181 -24.55 5.47 -5.48
C ASP A 181 -24.78 3.96 -5.71
N GLU A 182 -24.27 3.42 -6.81
CA GLU A 182 -24.30 1.97 -7.05
C GLU A 182 -23.48 1.21 -6.01
N PHE A 183 -22.30 1.71 -5.65
CA PHE A 183 -21.44 1.11 -4.63
C PHE A 183 -22.13 1.07 -3.28
N LEU A 184 -22.74 2.17 -2.85
CA LEU A 184 -23.53 2.23 -1.61
C LEU A 184 -24.73 1.28 -1.66
N GLY A 185 -25.42 1.19 -2.80
CA GLY A 185 -26.52 0.26 -3.01
C GLY A 185 -26.08 -1.21 -2.91
N VAL A 186 -24.91 -1.55 -3.46
CA VAL A 186 -24.30 -2.88 -3.31
C VAL A 186 -23.94 -3.14 -1.84
N CYS A 187 -23.35 -2.15 -1.16
CA CYS A 187 -23.03 -2.28 0.25
C CYS A 187 -24.26 -2.53 1.11
N GLU A 188 -25.37 -1.82 0.86
CA GLU A 188 -26.63 -2.04 1.57
C GLU A 188 -27.16 -3.46 1.36
N LYS A 189 -27.17 -3.97 0.13
CA LYS A 189 -27.59 -5.34 -0.18
C LYS A 189 -26.72 -6.38 0.54
N LEU A 190 -25.40 -6.20 0.56
CA LEU A 190 -24.47 -7.07 1.30
C LEU A 190 -24.79 -7.05 2.81
N LYS A 191 -25.02 -5.87 3.40
CA LYS A 191 -25.43 -5.76 4.82
C LYS A 191 -26.74 -6.50 5.08
N THR A 192 -27.75 -6.38 4.21
CA THR A 192 -29.03 -7.08 4.34
C THR A 192 -28.88 -8.60 4.26
N ALA A 193 -27.96 -9.10 3.44
CA ALA A 193 -27.62 -10.52 3.34
C ALA A 193 -26.75 -11.03 4.52
N GLY A 194 -26.29 -10.15 5.41
CA GLY A 194 -25.40 -10.51 6.52
C GLY A 194 -23.94 -10.70 6.08
N ILE A 195 -23.57 -10.20 4.91
CA ILE A 195 -22.21 -10.23 4.36
C ILE A 195 -21.53 -8.89 4.69
N THR A 196 -20.30 -8.92 5.19
CA THR A 196 -19.50 -7.70 5.42
C THR A 196 -19.26 -6.99 4.08
N PRO A 197 -19.75 -5.75 3.89
CA PRO A 197 -19.65 -5.08 2.59
C PRO A 197 -18.25 -4.68 2.17
N PHE A 198 -17.44 -4.27 3.16
CA PHE A 198 -16.11 -3.72 2.92
C PHE A 198 -15.19 -4.17 4.05
N ALA A 199 -14.10 -4.85 3.68
CA ALA A 199 -13.09 -5.31 4.61
C ALA A 199 -11.79 -4.51 4.36
N ASN A 200 -11.30 -3.83 5.39
CA ASN A 200 -10.05 -3.10 5.35
C ASN A 200 -9.28 -3.26 6.67
N GLY A 201 -7.94 -3.23 6.61
CA GLY A 201 -7.04 -3.25 7.76
C GLY A 201 -6.98 -1.89 8.46
N TRP A 202 -8.09 -1.46 9.06
CA TRP A 202 -8.24 -0.07 9.51
C TRP A 202 -7.28 0.41 10.61
N ALA A 203 -6.61 -0.50 11.32
CA ALA A 203 -5.78 -0.17 12.48
C ALA A 203 -4.29 0.13 12.14
N SER A 204 -3.91 0.07 10.87
CA SER A 204 -2.54 0.32 10.42
C SER A 204 -2.57 1.08 9.08
N TRP A 205 -1.49 1.03 8.30
CA TRP A 205 -1.32 1.76 7.05
C TRP A 205 -2.45 1.52 6.04
N GLN A 206 -3.17 0.40 6.11
CA GLN A 206 -4.30 0.17 5.21
C GLN A 206 -5.49 1.10 5.49
N GLY A 207 -5.58 1.67 6.70
CA GLY A 207 -6.66 2.56 7.10
C GLY A 207 -6.68 3.89 6.35
N PHE A 208 -5.53 4.43 5.94
CA PHE A 208 -5.46 5.70 5.22
C PHE A 208 -5.73 5.55 3.71
N ILE A 209 -5.57 4.36 3.14
CA ILE A 209 -5.63 4.15 1.68
C ILE A 209 -6.96 4.61 1.10
N PHE A 210 -8.07 4.21 1.72
CA PHE A 210 -9.40 4.52 1.18
C PHE A 210 -9.73 6.02 1.22
N PRO A 211 -9.54 6.73 2.35
CA PRO A 211 -9.61 8.19 2.38
C PRO A 211 -8.69 8.89 1.36
N ASP A 212 -7.43 8.45 1.24
CA ASP A 212 -6.45 9.10 0.37
C ASP A 212 -6.75 8.85 -1.13
N GLU A 213 -7.26 7.67 -1.49
CA GLU A 213 -7.76 7.40 -2.85
C GLU A 213 -8.98 8.26 -3.19
N ILE A 214 -9.86 8.56 -2.23
CA ILE A 214 -10.97 9.49 -2.45
C ILE A 214 -10.46 10.92 -2.61
N ALA A 215 -9.59 11.36 -1.69
CA ALA A 215 -9.02 12.70 -1.72
C ALA A 215 -8.26 12.98 -3.02
N SER A 216 -7.39 12.06 -3.45
CA SER A 216 -6.59 12.20 -4.67
C SER A 216 -7.42 12.23 -5.96
N ARG A 217 -8.64 11.69 -5.96
CA ARG A 217 -9.54 11.72 -7.13
C ARG A 217 -10.46 12.92 -7.15
N LEU A 218 -10.90 13.40 -5.99
CA LEU A 218 -11.76 14.58 -5.90
C LEU A 218 -10.95 15.88 -5.97
N TYR A 219 -9.76 15.89 -5.38
CA TYR A 219 -8.91 17.07 -5.23
C TYR A 219 -7.44 16.73 -5.60
N PRO A 220 -7.14 16.37 -6.85
CA PRO A 220 -5.81 15.90 -7.26
C PRO A 220 -4.70 16.93 -7.01
N ASP A 221 -4.92 18.20 -7.37
CA ASP A 221 -3.92 19.27 -7.21
C ASP A 221 -3.63 19.52 -5.72
N TRP A 222 -4.68 19.66 -4.91
CA TRP A 222 -4.56 19.82 -3.46
C TRP A 222 -3.86 18.61 -2.81
N TYR A 223 -4.14 17.39 -3.29
CA TYR A 223 -3.48 16.20 -2.79
C TYR A 223 -1.98 16.18 -3.13
N GLU A 224 -1.57 16.64 -4.32
CA GLU A 224 -0.16 16.82 -4.65
C GLU A 224 0.52 17.89 -3.76
N GLU A 225 -0.13 19.04 -3.56
CA GLU A 225 0.33 20.09 -2.65
C GLU A 225 0.45 19.59 -1.20
N LEU A 226 -0.49 18.76 -0.75
CA LEU A 226 -0.47 18.15 0.59
C LEU A 226 0.75 17.25 0.76
N ASN A 227 1.04 16.41 -0.24
CA ASN A 227 2.23 15.55 -0.26
C ASN A 227 3.55 16.33 -0.38
N ALA A 228 3.51 17.51 -1.01
CA ALA A 228 4.65 18.43 -1.07
C ALA A 228 4.87 19.19 0.26
N GLY A 229 3.89 19.16 1.18
CA GLY A 229 3.91 19.95 2.41
C GLY A 229 3.51 21.41 2.21
N GLU A 230 2.86 21.73 1.08
CA GLU A 230 2.41 23.05 0.68
C GLU A 230 0.94 23.31 1.10
N ALA A 231 0.13 22.25 1.12
CA ALA A 231 -1.24 22.26 1.66
C ALA A 231 -1.31 21.65 3.08
N LYS A 232 -2.45 21.81 3.75
CA LYS A 232 -2.68 21.36 5.13
C LYS A 232 -3.92 20.48 5.24
N TYR A 233 -3.87 19.51 6.15
CA TYR A 233 -5.05 18.72 6.54
C TYR A 233 -6.20 19.57 7.13
N THR A 234 -5.96 20.84 7.48
CA THR A 234 -6.98 21.78 7.95
C THR A 234 -7.69 22.54 6.83
N ASP A 235 -7.32 22.29 5.57
CA ASP A 235 -7.90 22.98 4.42
C ASP A 235 -9.33 22.49 4.14
N PRO A 236 -10.17 23.31 3.46
CA PRO A 236 -11.56 22.98 3.18
C PRO A 236 -11.76 21.65 2.44
N GLU A 237 -10.85 21.27 1.56
CA GLU A 237 -10.89 20.03 0.77
C GLU A 237 -10.91 18.80 1.69
N MET A 238 -10.06 18.77 2.72
CA MET A 238 -10.05 17.67 3.71
C MET A 238 -11.36 17.63 4.50
N LYS A 239 -11.91 18.81 4.82
CA LYS A 239 -13.22 18.90 5.46
C LYS A 239 -14.31 18.33 4.57
N GLU A 240 -14.31 18.63 3.28
CA GLU A 240 -15.29 18.10 2.32
C GLU A 240 -15.17 16.57 2.17
N VAL A 241 -13.96 16.01 2.15
CA VAL A 241 -13.74 14.55 2.21
C VAL A 241 -14.39 13.93 3.45
N PHE A 242 -14.21 14.55 4.63
CA PHE A 242 -14.87 14.10 5.86
C PHE A 242 -16.38 14.33 5.86
N GLU A 243 -16.88 15.41 5.26
CA GLU A 243 -18.31 15.67 5.11
C GLU A 243 -18.98 14.64 4.19
N HIS A 244 -18.29 14.17 3.15
CA HIS A 244 -18.73 13.05 2.34
C HIS A 244 -18.92 11.78 3.19
N PHE A 245 -17.93 11.42 4.01
CA PHE A 245 -18.08 10.29 4.94
C PHE A 245 -19.19 10.51 5.98
N ALA A 246 -19.33 11.73 6.50
CA ALA A 246 -20.36 12.05 7.49
C ALA A 246 -21.78 12.09 6.87
N HIS A 247 -21.92 12.38 5.59
CA HIS A 247 -23.20 12.34 4.89
C HIS A 247 -23.76 10.91 4.87
N GLU A 248 -22.91 9.90 4.74
CA GLU A 248 -23.28 8.48 4.84
C GLU A 248 -23.93 8.16 6.20
N GLU A 249 -23.32 8.65 7.29
CA GLU A 249 -23.86 8.49 8.65
C GLU A 249 -25.22 9.18 8.84
N LYS A 250 -25.47 10.26 8.11
CA LYS A 250 -26.77 10.93 8.13
C LYS A 250 -27.86 10.05 7.48
N GLY A 251 -27.53 9.33 6.42
CA GLY A 251 -28.42 8.32 5.83
C GLY A 251 -28.80 7.22 6.82
N HIS A 252 -27.83 6.73 7.61
CA HIS A 252 -28.07 5.79 8.71
C HIS A 252 -29.03 6.36 9.78
N LYS A 253 -28.81 7.61 10.20
CA LYS A 253 -29.68 8.32 11.16
C LYS A 253 -31.10 8.52 10.63
N ASP A 254 -31.26 8.89 9.37
CA ASP A 254 -32.57 9.08 8.74
C ASP A 254 -33.36 7.77 8.66
N LYS A 255 -32.68 6.63 8.43
CA LYS A 255 -33.28 5.30 8.54
C LYS A 255 -33.79 5.01 9.96
N LEU A 256 -33.01 5.30 11.01
CA LEU A 256 -33.47 5.15 12.42
C LEU A 256 -34.69 6.02 12.73
N LEU A 257 -34.69 7.27 12.27
CA LEU A 257 -35.82 8.16 12.44
C LEU A 257 -37.05 7.67 11.66
N GLY A 258 -36.85 7.04 10.50
CA GLY A 258 -37.88 6.33 9.75
C GLY A 258 -38.51 5.17 10.53
N ILE A 259 -37.69 4.33 11.17
CA ILE A 259 -38.13 3.23 12.03
C ILE A 259 -38.91 3.76 13.24
N LYS A 260 -38.39 4.79 13.92
CA LYS A 260 -39.07 5.43 15.06
C LYS A 260 -40.43 6.02 14.66
N ARG A 261 -40.59 6.41 13.39
CA ARG A 261 -41.85 6.91 12.81
C ARG A 261 -42.74 5.80 12.24
N GLY A 262 -42.38 4.52 12.42
CA GLY A 262 -43.15 3.35 11.98
C GLY A 262 -43.07 3.03 10.49
N LYS A 263 -42.03 3.49 9.78
CA LYS A 263 -41.95 3.40 8.30
C LYS A 263 -40.99 2.35 7.73
N ILE A 264 -40.15 1.67 8.52
CA ILE A 264 -39.12 0.74 8.03
C ILE A 264 -38.99 -0.47 8.97
N VAL A 265 -38.96 -1.69 8.41
CA VAL A 265 -38.77 -2.97 9.12
C VAL A 265 -37.52 -3.66 8.55
N PHE A 266 -36.62 -4.11 9.41
CA PHE A 266 -35.42 -4.87 8.99
C PHE A 266 -35.63 -6.38 9.17
N PRO A 267 -35.11 -7.22 8.25
CA PRO A 267 -35.08 -8.66 8.44
C PRO A 267 -34.01 -9.07 9.47
N ARG A 268 -34.25 -10.22 10.11
CA ARG A 268 -33.38 -10.82 11.13
C ARG A 268 -32.03 -11.22 10.52
N GLN A 269 -30.93 -10.64 10.99
CA GLN A 269 -29.57 -11.00 10.56
C GLN A 269 -29.08 -12.30 11.21
N LYS A 270 -28.24 -13.06 10.50
CA LYS A 270 -27.40 -14.11 11.10
C LYS A 270 -26.20 -13.49 11.81
N THR A 271 -25.81 -14.09 12.93
CA THR A 271 -24.67 -13.67 13.75
C THR A 271 -23.37 -13.71 12.94
N ILE A 272 -22.71 -12.56 12.77
CA ILE A 272 -21.40 -12.44 12.11
C ILE A 272 -20.29 -12.68 13.15
N GLN A 273 -19.22 -13.33 12.73
CA GLN A 273 -18.05 -13.59 13.57
C GLN A 273 -17.25 -12.28 13.79
N ASP A 274 -17.21 -11.80 15.04
CA ASP A 274 -16.49 -10.58 15.44
C ASP A 274 -14.97 -10.84 15.45
N LEU A 275 -14.22 -10.12 14.62
CA LEU A 275 -12.75 -10.26 14.51
C LEU A 275 -12.00 -9.62 15.69
N ARG A 276 -12.67 -8.95 16.64
CA ARG A 276 -12.10 -8.36 17.88
C ARG A 276 -10.92 -7.40 17.70
N ILE A 277 -10.65 -6.92 16.48
CA ILE A 277 -9.52 -6.03 16.16
C ILE A 277 -9.61 -4.70 16.94
N ALA A 278 -10.83 -4.23 17.24
CA ALA A 278 -11.05 -2.98 17.96
C ALA A 278 -10.98 -3.09 19.49
N ASP A 279 -10.88 -4.31 20.05
CA ASP A 279 -10.75 -4.51 21.50
C ASP A 279 -9.36 -4.07 22.01
N TYR A 280 -8.47 -3.68 21.09
CA TYR A 280 -7.11 -3.18 21.36
C TYR A 280 -6.93 -1.68 21.07
N VAL A 281 -8.00 -0.95 20.72
CA VAL A 281 -7.90 0.49 20.37
C VAL A 281 -8.43 1.35 21.52
N VAL A 282 -7.59 2.27 22.01
CA VAL A 282 -7.88 3.21 23.12
C VAL A 282 -9.10 4.10 22.79
N ASP A 283 -9.95 4.38 23.79
CA ASP A 283 -11.09 5.30 23.64
C ASP A 283 -10.62 6.73 23.33
N VAL A 284 -11.08 7.25 22.20
CA VAL A 284 -10.81 8.61 21.73
C VAL A 284 -12.13 9.37 21.78
N GLU A 285 -12.19 10.45 22.55
CA GLU A 285 -13.34 11.36 22.57
C GLU A 285 -13.19 12.46 21.52
N ALA A 286 -14.32 12.96 21.00
CA ALA A 286 -14.35 14.05 20.03
C ALA A 286 -13.71 15.35 20.60
N SER A 287 -12.69 15.88 19.93
CA SER A 287 -12.01 17.12 20.30
C SER A 287 -11.50 17.86 19.07
N SER A 288 -11.39 19.18 19.17
CA SER A 288 -10.98 20.08 18.08
C SER A 288 -9.48 20.02 17.75
N ASP A 289 -8.68 19.41 18.61
CA ASP A 289 -7.22 19.29 18.50
C ASP A 289 -6.77 17.91 17.99
N MET A 290 -7.70 17.07 17.54
CA MET A 290 -7.36 15.76 17.00
C MET A 290 -6.49 15.86 15.76
N ASN A 291 -5.50 14.98 15.70
CA ASN A 291 -4.80 14.69 14.46
C ASN A 291 -5.66 13.80 13.55
N TYR A 292 -5.26 13.71 12.28
CA TYR A 292 -5.98 12.95 11.26
C TYR A 292 -6.23 11.48 11.64
N GLN A 293 -5.22 10.81 12.19
CA GLN A 293 -5.32 9.42 12.62
C GLN A 293 -6.35 9.24 13.76
N GLN A 294 -6.35 10.15 14.73
CA GLN A 294 -7.32 10.15 15.84
C GLN A 294 -8.75 10.38 15.34
N ALA A 295 -8.93 11.28 14.37
CA ALA A 295 -10.23 11.54 13.74
C ALA A 295 -10.77 10.30 13.01
N LEU A 296 -9.91 9.59 12.26
CA LEU A 296 -10.28 8.33 11.60
C LEU A 296 -10.65 7.24 12.61
N ILE A 297 -9.86 7.07 13.68
CA ILE A 297 -10.15 6.11 14.75
C ILE A 297 -11.50 6.39 15.40
N LEU A 298 -11.80 7.66 15.71
CA LEU A 298 -13.10 8.06 16.25
C LEU A 298 -14.25 7.71 15.29
N ALA A 299 -14.12 8.05 14.01
CA ALA A 299 -15.14 7.79 13.00
C ALA A 299 -15.48 6.30 12.92
N MET A 300 -14.45 5.44 12.85
CA MET A 300 -14.61 3.98 12.83
C MET A 300 -15.30 3.44 14.08
N LYS A 301 -14.95 3.95 15.27
CA LYS A 301 -15.58 3.55 16.53
C LYS A 301 -17.06 3.89 16.55
N LYS A 302 -17.42 5.09 16.08
CA LYS A 302 -18.82 5.52 15.99
C LYS A 302 -19.62 4.64 15.02
N GLU A 303 -19.07 4.30 13.86
CA GLU A 303 -19.74 3.41 12.90
C GLU A 303 -19.91 1.99 13.46
N LYS A 304 -18.93 1.44 14.21
CA LYS A 304 -19.11 0.14 14.92
C LYS A 304 -20.20 0.21 15.99
N ALA A 305 -20.24 1.29 16.77
CA ALA A 305 -21.28 1.46 17.79
C ALA A 305 -22.67 1.57 17.15
N ALA A 306 -22.78 2.29 16.03
CA ALA A 306 -23.99 2.35 15.22
C ALA A 306 -24.37 0.95 14.71
N PHE A 307 -23.44 0.20 14.11
CA PHE A 307 -23.64 -1.19 13.66
C PHE A 307 -24.17 -2.09 14.78
N ARG A 308 -23.53 -2.09 15.97
CA ARG A 308 -23.99 -2.88 17.12
C ARG A 308 -25.40 -2.49 17.56
N LEU A 309 -25.73 -1.20 17.57
CA LEU A 309 -27.08 -0.72 17.85
C LEU A 309 -28.09 -1.26 16.83
N TYR A 310 -27.77 -1.22 15.53
CA TYR A 310 -28.63 -1.77 14.47
C TYR A 310 -28.86 -3.28 14.62
N THR A 311 -27.79 -4.05 14.82
CA THR A 311 -27.89 -5.51 15.01
C THR A 311 -28.73 -5.85 16.24
N ASN A 312 -28.54 -5.13 17.35
CA ASN A 312 -29.33 -5.33 18.57
C ASN A 312 -30.82 -4.99 18.37
N LEU A 313 -31.12 -3.85 17.73
CA LEU A 313 -32.49 -3.47 17.43
C LEU A 313 -33.18 -4.47 16.49
N ALA A 314 -32.49 -4.93 15.44
CA ALA A 314 -33.01 -5.94 14.52
C ALA A 314 -33.30 -7.29 15.22
N ASN A 315 -32.51 -7.64 16.24
CA ASN A 315 -32.70 -8.85 17.03
C ASN A 315 -33.81 -8.74 18.09
N MET A 316 -34.26 -7.52 18.43
CA MET A 316 -35.31 -7.27 19.42
C MET A 316 -36.73 -7.21 18.83
N ILE A 317 -36.88 -7.36 17.50
CA ILE A 317 -38.18 -7.39 16.83
C ILE A 317 -38.73 -8.82 16.83
N ASP A 318 -39.67 -9.11 17.73
CA ASP A 318 -40.36 -10.41 17.87
C ASP A 318 -41.79 -10.40 17.29
N ASP A 319 -42.19 -9.38 16.53
CA ASP A 319 -43.59 -9.20 16.08
C ASP A 319 -44.03 -10.23 15.02
N PRO A 320 -44.99 -11.14 15.35
CA PRO A 320 -45.52 -12.12 14.39
C PRO A 320 -46.37 -11.51 13.27
N ASN A 321 -46.85 -10.27 13.39
CA ASN A 321 -47.70 -9.62 12.38
C ASN A 321 -46.92 -9.08 11.16
N LEU A 322 -45.59 -9.14 11.19
CA LEU A 322 -44.72 -8.77 10.07
C LEU A 322 -44.32 -9.98 9.20
N ARG A 323 -45.07 -11.10 9.26
CA ARG A 323 -44.77 -12.35 8.53
C ARG A 323 -45.51 -12.58 7.21
N MET A 324 -46.38 -11.68 6.78
CA MET A 324 -46.96 -11.76 5.43
C MET A 324 -47.20 -10.36 4.87
N LEU A 325 -46.16 -9.80 4.25
CA LEU A 325 -46.19 -9.02 3.01
C LEU A 325 -44.75 -8.88 2.50
#